data_AF-A0AA88GUH7-F1
#
_entry.id   AF-A0AA88GUH7-F1
#
_cell.length_a   1.000
_cell.length_b   1.000
_cell.length_c   1.000
_cell.angle_alpha   90.00
_cell.angle_beta   90.00
_cell.angle_gamma   90.00
#
_symmetry.space_group_name_H-M   'P 1'
#
loop_
_entity.id
_entity.type
_entity.pdbx_description
1 polymer ?
#
loop_
_entity_poly.entity_id
_entity_poly.type
_entity_poly.pdbx_seq_one_letter_code
_entity_poly.pdbx_strand_id
1 'polypeptide(L)'
;MNKNTHPAASNETVADQSNNTDENSTTTTSNTEITRIPNKPNIAMPCYKRIILQVGVTYSYCTCGFSKLEGGAFCDGTCKNSDEIKGWEPKEFTVNNFNSGGYSICCCKRTQKPPFCDGSHIDLDW
;
A
#
# COMPACT_ATOMS: atom_id res chain seq x y z
N MET A 1 -40.01 -38.39 1.36
CA MET A 1 -39.23 -39.13 2.36
C MET A 1 -38.15 -39.96 1.67
N ASN A 2 -36.89 -39.59 1.86
CA ASN A 2 -35.68 -40.44 1.78
C ASN A 2 -34.54 -39.51 2.21
N LYS A 3 -34.23 -39.38 3.50
CA LYS A 3 -33.36 -40.28 4.31
C LYS A 3 -32.16 -40.75 3.49
N ASN A 4 -30.98 -40.21 3.84
CA ASN A 4 -29.68 -40.88 3.87
C ASN A 4 -28.68 -39.91 4.55
N THR A 5 -28.60 -39.87 5.89
CA THR A 5 -27.61 -40.56 6.75
C THR A 5 -26.13 -40.30 6.38
N HIS A 6 -25.50 -39.43 7.15
CA HIS A 6 -24.05 -39.38 7.35
C HIS A 6 -23.62 -40.49 8.32
N PRO A 7 -22.52 -41.21 8.06
CA PRO A 7 -21.80 -41.92 9.11
C PRO A 7 -20.66 -41.07 9.67
N ALA A 8 -20.55 -41.10 11.00
CA ALA A 8 -19.40 -40.69 11.77
C ALA A 8 -18.50 -41.92 12.03
N ALA A 9 -17.17 -41.72 12.00
CA ALA A 9 -16.16 -42.54 12.65
C ALA A 9 -14.90 -41.64 12.77
N SER A 10 -14.55 -41.08 13.93
CA SER A 10 -13.93 -41.64 15.14
C SER A 10 -12.46 -42.07 14.96
N ASN A 11 -11.58 -41.22 15.53
CA ASN A 11 -10.22 -41.42 16.10
C ASN A 11 -9.15 -42.04 15.17
N GLU A 12 -7.86 -41.71 15.24
CA GLU A 12 -6.95 -41.83 16.38
C GLU A 12 -5.74 -40.87 16.29
N THR A 13 -5.21 -40.55 17.46
CA THR A 13 -4.05 -39.69 17.75
C THR A 13 -2.73 -40.36 17.37
N VAL A 14 -1.82 -39.65 16.69
CA VAL A 14 -0.37 -39.87 16.87
C VAL A 14 0.33 -38.52 16.86
N ALA A 15 1.00 -38.22 17.97
CA ALA A 15 1.96 -37.13 18.09
C ALA A 15 3.28 -37.56 17.44
N ASP A 16 3.91 -36.67 16.68
CA ASP A 16 5.36 -36.61 16.68
C ASP A 16 5.83 -35.19 16.36
N GLN A 17 6.58 -34.62 17.30
CA GLN A 17 7.36 -33.40 17.11
C GLN A 17 8.72 -33.87 16.60
N SER A 18 9.23 -33.31 15.50
CA SER A 18 10.66 -32.95 15.37
C SER A 18 10.95 -32.32 14.01
N ASN A 19 11.31 -31.04 14.08
CA ASN A 19 12.32 -30.31 13.31
C ASN A 19 12.77 -30.88 11.96
N ASN A 20 12.59 -30.09 10.90
CA ASN A 20 13.66 -29.96 9.91
C ASN A 20 13.71 -28.55 9.33
N THR A 21 14.91 -28.02 9.37
CA THR A 21 15.35 -26.75 8.80
C THR A 21 15.44 -26.89 7.27
N ASP A 22 15.47 -25.72 6.62
CA ASP A 22 15.99 -25.45 5.29
C ASP A 22 15.04 -25.55 4.08
N GLU A 23 14.86 -24.34 3.55
CA GLU A 23 14.87 -23.98 2.14
C GLU A 23 13.63 -24.23 1.26
N ASN A 24 13.26 -23.10 0.64
CA ASN A 24 12.50 -22.95 -0.59
C ASN A 24 10.99 -23.26 -0.54
N SER A 25 10.20 -22.25 -0.14
CA SER A 25 8.79 -22.20 -0.48
C SER A 25 8.57 -21.22 -1.64
N THR A 26 8.73 -21.75 -2.84
CA THR A 26 8.00 -21.27 -4.01
C THR A 26 6.53 -21.64 -3.78
N THR A 27 5.70 -20.65 -3.44
CA THR A 27 4.26 -20.90 -3.25
C THR A 27 3.46 -19.75 -3.86
N THR A 28 3.01 -19.99 -5.09
CA THR A 28 1.71 -19.60 -5.63
C THR A 28 1.18 -18.25 -5.14
N THR A 29 1.83 -17.18 -5.57
CA THR A 29 1.34 -15.82 -5.33
C THR A 29 0.18 -15.52 -6.26
N SER A 30 -0.98 -15.33 -5.66
CA SER A 30 -2.12 -14.67 -6.30
C SER A 30 -1.67 -13.29 -6.78
N ASN A 31 -2.08 -12.87 -7.99
CA ASN A 31 -1.64 -11.63 -8.70
C ASN A 31 -1.75 -10.29 -7.92
N THR A 32 -2.12 -10.29 -6.65
CA THR A 32 -2.28 -9.10 -5.80
C THR A 32 -1.05 -8.80 -4.93
N GLU A 33 -0.10 -9.72 -4.79
CA GLU A 33 1.04 -9.60 -3.85
C GLU A 33 2.30 -8.94 -4.45
N ILE A 34 2.37 -8.79 -5.78
CA ILE A 34 3.58 -8.34 -6.50
C ILE A 34 3.97 -6.88 -6.17
N THR A 35 3.05 -6.07 -5.63
CA THR A 35 3.29 -4.64 -5.38
C THR A 35 3.93 -4.30 -4.03
N ARG A 36 3.96 -5.23 -3.06
CA ARG A 36 4.45 -4.97 -1.69
C ARG A 36 5.92 -5.36 -1.54
N ILE A 37 6.82 -4.43 -1.88
CA ILE A 37 8.24 -4.58 -1.55
C ILE A 37 8.45 -4.21 -0.07
N PRO A 38 9.06 -5.08 0.76
CA PRO A 38 9.31 -4.77 2.17
C PRO A 38 10.14 -3.50 2.32
N ASN A 39 9.81 -2.68 3.32
CA ASN A 39 10.41 -1.38 3.61
C ASN A 39 10.30 -0.32 2.49
N LYS A 40 9.45 -0.52 1.47
CA LYS A 40 9.08 0.53 0.51
C LYS A 40 7.61 0.92 0.68
N PRO A 41 7.24 2.18 0.43
CA PRO A 41 5.83 2.56 0.40
C PRO A 41 5.04 1.76 -0.62
N ASN A 42 3.75 1.53 -0.36
CA ASN A 42 2.85 1.02 -1.37
C ASN A 42 2.72 2.01 -2.54
N ILE A 43 2.53 1.50 -3.76
CA ILE A 43 2.16 2.33 -4.90
C ILE A 43 0.65 2.57 -4.78
N ALA A 44 0.23 3.79 -4.38
CA ALA A 44 -1.20 4.10 -4.27
C ALA A 44 -1.88 4.13 -5.64
N MET A 45 -1.18 4.68 -6.62
CA MET A 45 -1.54 4.70 -8.04
C MET A 45 -0.25 4.91 -8.86
N PRO A 46 -0.03 4.21 -9.99
CA PRO A 46 1.18 4.35 -10.81
C PRO A 46 1.17 5.64 -11.66
N CYS A 47 0.80 6.77 -11.05
CA CYS A 47 0.58 8.06 -11.71
C CYS A 47 0.65 9.20 -10.68
N TYR A 48 0.42 10.43 -11.13
CA TYR A 48 0.18 11.60 -10.29
C TYR A 48 -1.30 12.00 -10.28
N LYS A 49 -1.70 12.83 -9.32
CA LYS A 49 -2.96 13.57 -9.36
C LYS A 49 -2.69 15.03 -9.60
N ARG A 50 -3.46 15.64 -10.50
CA ARG A 50 -3.45 17.09 -10.74
C ARG A 50 -4.45 17.74 -9.79
N ILE A 51 -3.96 18.57 -8.87
CA ILE A 51 -4.77 19.17 -7.80
C ILE A 51 -4.54 20.67 -7.75
N ILE A 52 -5.63 21.46 -7.71
CA ILE A 52 -5.57 22.90 -7.46
C ILE A 52 -5.38 23.11 -5.96
N LEU A 53 -4.26 23.72 -5.59
CA LEU A 53 -3.91 23.98 -4.18
C LEU A 53 -4.09 25.47 -3.86
N GLN A 54 -4.53 25.74 -2.64
CA GLN A 54 -4.63 27.08 -2.11
C GLN A 54 -3.25 27.56 -1.65
N VAL A 55 -2.91 28.81 -1.96
CA VAL A 55 -1.63 29.42 -1.56
C VAL A 55 -1.60 29.63 -0.05
N GLY A 56 -0.48 29.29 0.58
CA GLY A 56 -0.28 29.44 2.02
C GLY A 56 -0.96 28.38 2.89
N VAL A 57 -1.72 27.45 2.30
CA VAL A 57 -2.32 26.32 3.02
C VAL A 57 -1.33 25.16 3.12
N THR A 58 -1.18 24.62 4.33
CA THR A 58 -0.37 23.41 4.57
C THR A 58 -1.21 22.17 4.28
N TYR A 59 -0.65 21.28 3.47
CA TYR A 59 -1.21 19.99 3.13
C TYR A 59 -0.32 18.87 3.65
N SER A 60 -0.91 17.73 3.98
CA SER A 60 -0.19 16.53 4.43
C SER A 60 -0.12 15.51 3.29
N TYR A 61 1.06 15.38 2.67
CA TYR A 61 1.33 14.39 1.63
C TYR A 61 1.42 12.98 2.20
N CYS A 62 0.71 12.02 1.61
CA CYS A 62 0.82 10.62 2.01
C CYS A 62 2.16 10.03 1.56
N THR A 63 2.89 9.43 2.49
CA THR A 63 4.18 8.75 2.24
C THR A 63 4.07 7.23 2.28
N CYS A 64 3.04 6.67 2.92
CA CYS A 64 2.86 5.21 3.05
C CYS A 64 2.23 4.55 1.82
N GLY A 65 1.46 5.31 1.02
CA GLY A 65 0.78 4.81 -0.17
C GLY A 65 -0.52 4.03 0.06
N PHE A 66 -1.03 4.00 1.29
CA PHE A 66 -2.30 3.33 1.63
C PHE A 66 -3.49 4.27 1.78
N SER A 67 -3.24 5.58 1.75
CA SER A 67 -4.34 6.54 1.83
C SER A 67 -5.24 6.46 0.60
N LYS A 68 -6.55 6.59 0.82
CA LYS A 68 -7.56 6.69 -0.23
C LYS A 68 -7.89 8.13 -0.60
N LEU A 69 -7.44 9.10 0.20
CA LEU A 69 -7.73 10.52 0.01
C LEU A 69 -7.03 11.03 -1.25
N GLU A 70 -7.81 11.56 -2.18
CA GLU A 70 -7.34 12.07 -3.48
C GLU A 70 -6.43 11.06 -4.21
N GLY A 71 -6.84 9.79 -4.27
CA GLY A 71 -6.05 8.73 -4.91
C GLY A 71 -4.70 8.50 -4.25
N GLY A 72 -4.62 8.73 -2.94
CA GLY A 72 -3.41 8.60 -2.14
C GLY A 72 -2.46 9.79 -2.23
N ALA A 73 -2.89 10.93 -2.79
CA ALA A 73 -2.07 12.15 -2.80
C ALA A 73 -1.88 12.71 -1.38
N PHE A 74 -2.94 12.71 -0.57
CA PHE A 74 -2.93 13.26 0.79
C PHE A 74 -3.05 12.18 1.85
N CYS A 75 -2.64 12.48 3.07
CA CYS A 75 -2.73 11.58 4.21
C CYS A 75 -4.14 11.61 4.83
N ASP A 76 -4.71 10.44 5.10
CA ASP A 76 -5.96 10.25 5.85
C ASP A 76 -5.74 9.57 7.21
N GLY A 77 -4.48 9.39 7.62
CA GLY A 77 -4.12 8.72 8.87
C GLY A 77 -4.17 7.19 8.83
N THR A 78 -4.39 6.56 7.67
CA THR A 78 -4.43 5.08 7.54
C THR A 78 -3.18 4.40 8.13
N CYS A 79 -1.99 5.00 7.99
CA CYS A 79 -0.74 4.49 8.55
C CYS A 79 -0.68 4.42 10.09
N LYS A 80 -1.58 5.12 10.80
CA LYS A 80 -1.63 5.10 12.27
C LYS A 80 -2.44 3.93 12.82
N ASN A 81 -3.34 3.37 12.00
CA ASN A 81 -4.35 2.41 12.43
C ASN A 81 -4.02 0.96 11.99
N SER A 82 -2.82 0.70 11.48
CA SER A 82 -2.41 -0.61 11.02
C SER A 82 -0.96 -0.87 11.38
N ASP A 83 -0.70 -2.00 12.04
CA ASP A 83 0.64 -2.39 12.49
C ASP A 83 1.58 -2.72 11.32
N GLU A 84 1.04 -3.19 10.18
CA GLU A 84 1.83 -3.51 8.97
C GLU A 84 2.48 -2.26 8.35
N ILE A 85 1.81 -1.12 8.47
CA ILE A 85 2.19 0.14 7.80
C ILE A 85 2.46 1.26 8.83
N LYS A 86 2.69 0.88 10.08
CA LYS A 86 3.04 1.78 11.16
C LYS A 86 4.46 2.32 10.97
N GLY A 87 4.69 3.55 11.44
CA GLY A 87 6.00 4.22 11.33
C GLY A 87 6.19 5.08 10.08
N TRP A 88 5.25 5.08 9.14
CA TRP A 88 5.22 6.06 8.06
C TRP A 88 4.56 7.36 8.50
N GLU A 89 5.27 8.48 8.35
CA GLU A 89 4.76 9.81 8.68
C GLU A 89 4.47 10.64 7.43
N PRO A 90 3.35 11.38 7.38
CA PRO A 90 3.05 12.25 6.25
C PRO A 90 4.06 13.40 6.16
N LYS A 91 4.33 13.85 4.94
CA LYS A 91 5.19 15.01 4.71
C LYS A 91 4.34 16.25 4.54
N GLU A 92 4.53 17.25 5.39
CA GLU A 92 3.85 18.53 5.23
C GLU A 92 4.49 19.36 4.12
N PHE A 93 3.66 20.10 3.40
CA PHE A 93 4.10 21.05 2.39
C PHE A 93 3.09 22.16 2.16
N THR A 94 3.57 23.28 1.63
CA THR A 94 2.77 24.46 1.28
C THR A 94 3.21 24.94 -0.10
N VAL A 95 2.30 25.57 -0.85
CA VAL A 95 2.63 26.22 -2.12
C VAL A 95 2.56 27.73 -1.97
N ASN A 96 3.50 28.42 -2.62
CA ASN A 96 3.63 29.88 -2.51
C ASN A 96 3.06 30.63 -3.72
N ASN A 97 2.68 29.91 -4.78
CA ASN A 97 2.13 30.50 -6.00
C ASN A 97 0.81 29.80 -6.37
N PHE A 98 -0.13 30.55 -6.93
CA PHE A 98 -1.31 29.94 -7.53
C PHE A 98 -0.95 29.32 -8.87
N ASN A 99 -1.52 28.15 -9.17
CA ASN A 99 -1.37 27.48 -10.45
C ASN A 99 -2.73 26.98 -10.94
N SER A 100 -3.28 27.66 -11.95
CA SER A 100 -4.57 27.30 -12.56
C SER A 100 -4.56 25.95 -13.29
N GLY A 101 -3.38 25.48 -13.72
CA GLY A 101 -3.19 24.15 -14.30
C GLY A 101 -3.07 23.04 -13.25
N GLY A 102 -3.04 23.38 -11.96
CA GLY A 102 -2.87 22.45 -10.85
C GLY A 102 -1.45 21.94 -10.67
N TYR A 103 -1.19 21.45 -9.46
CA TYR A 103 0.06 20.80 -9.08
C TYR A 103 -0.05 19.29 -9.30
N SER A 104 1.00 18.70 -9.88
CA SER A 104 1.10 17.25 -10.05
C SER A 104 1.65 16.62 -8.78
N ILE A 105 0.78 16.05 -7.94
CA ILE A 105 1.14 15.38 -6.68
C ILE A 105 1.35 13.89 -6.93
N CYS A 106 2.46 13.35 -6.42
CA CYS A 106 2.87 11.97 -6.68
C CYS A 106 1.98 10.95 -5.94
N CYS A 107 1.43 9.97 -6.65
CA CYS A 107 0.70 8.86 -6.04
C CYS A 107 1.48 7.54 -6.04
N CYS A 108 2.55 7.42 -6.84
CA CYS A 108 3.35 6.18 -6.88
C CYS A 108 4.32 6.01 -5.71
N LYS A 109 4.59 7.10 -4.96
CA LYS A 109 5.52 7.11 -3.82
C LYS A 109 6.97 6.73 -4.17
N ARG A 110 7.37 7.00 -5.41
CA ARG A 110 8.75 6.82 -5.91
C ARG A 110 9.43 8.13 -6.35
N THR A 111 8.74 9.26 -6.22
CA THR A 111 9.32 10.57 -6.52
C THR A 111 10.53 10.87 -5.64
N GLN A 112 11.57 11.42 -6.23
CA GLN A 112 12.73 11.99 -5.55
C GLN A 112 12.50 13.45 -5.12
N LYS A 113 11.37 14.04 -5.53
CA LYS A 113 10.97 15.43 -5.23
C LYS A 113 9.61 15.50 -4.53
N PRO A 114 9.39 14.78 -3.40
CA PRO A 114 8.09 14.79 -2.73
C PRO A 114 7.74 16.19 -2.24
N PRO A 115 6.49 16.64 -2.44
CA PRO A 115 5.31 15.82 -2.82
C PRO A 115 5.05 15.72 -4.33
N PHE A 116 5.84 16.39 -5.16
CA PHE A 116 5.55 16.55 -6.58
C PHE A 116 5.97 15.36 -7.43
N CYS A 117 5.27 15.15 -8.54
CA CYS A 117 5.63 14.12 -9.51
C CYS A 117 6.87 14.54 -10.32
N ASP A 118 7.81 13.62 -10.47
CA ASP A 118 9.05 13.79 -11.25
C ASP A 118 9.18 12.78 -12.40
N GLY A 119 8.13 11.99 -12.66
CA GLY A 119 8.12 10.98 -13.71
C GLY A 119 8.56 9.57 -13.26
N SER A 120 9.02 9.38 -12.01
CA SER A 120 9.50 8.08 -11.52
C SER A 120 8.48 6.93 -11.56
N HIS A 121 7.21 7.22 -11.86
CA HIS A 121 6.18 6.19 -12.05
C HIS A 121 6.23 5.51 -13.43
N ILE A 122 6.97 6.08 -14.39
CA ILE A 122 7.08 5.54 -15.75
C ILE A 122 7.94 4.28 -15.77
N ASP A 123 8.96 4.21 -14.91
CA ASP A 123 9.92 3.09 -14.85
C ASP A 123 9.48 1.98 -13.88
N LEU A 124 8.24 2.02 -13.39
CA LEU A 124 7.71 1.00 -12.49
C LEU A 124 6.99 -0.06 -13.31
N ASP A 125 7.49 -1.30 -13.25
CA ASP A 125 6.73 -2.48 -13.63
C ASP A 125 5.68 -2.72 -12.52
N TRP A 126 4.39 -2.75 -12.88
CA TRP A 126 3.26 -2.73 -11.94
C TRP A 126 2.29 -3.88 -12.15
#